data_AF-A0A3C0BX19-F1
#
_entry.id   AF-A0A3C0BX19-F1
#
_cell.length_a   1.000
_cell.length_b   1.000
_cell.length_c   1.000
_cell.angle_alpha   90.00
_cell.angle_beta   90.00
_cell.angle_gamma   90.00
#
_symmetry.space_group_name_H-M   'P 1'
#
loop_
_entity.id
_entity.type
_entity.pdbx_description
1 polymer ?
#
loop_
_entity_poly.entity_id
_entity_poly.type
_entity_poly.pdbx_seq_one_letter_code
_entity_poly.pdbx_strand_id
1 'polypeptide(L)'
;MEAIRPASRPHEFDAATIGALAHLYRGEVYRSTIWRTRLDNTTNWAVVTLGIALSVTFSSQQASPLPLLLAGILCIVFLMFEARRYRYFNVWRARARWMEKNFYAPMLRGEGVGPDADWPQVLARDYCEPRHHITLARA
;
A
#
# COMPACT_ATOMS: atom_id res chain seq x y z
N MET A 1 -28.21 -18.31 -40.36
CA MET A 1 -28.70 -18.68 -39.02
C MET A 1 -27.51 -18.65 -38.10
N GLU A 2 -27.27 -17.49 -37.49
CA GLU A 2 -26.10 -17.24 -36.65
C GLU A 2 -26.36 -17.88 -35.29
N ALA A 3 -25.53 -18.87 -34.92
CA ALA A 3 -25.69 -19.58 -33.66
C ALA A 3 -25.39 -18.62 -32.51
N ILE A 4 -26.43 -18.28 -31.75
CA ILE A 4 -26.34 -17.54 -30.49
C ILE A 4 -25.39 -18.33 -29.58
N ARG A 5 -24.19 -17.80 -29.33
CA ARG A 5 -23.29 -18.36 -28.33
C ARG A 5 -24.01 -18.32 -26.98
N PRO A 6 -24.13 -19.43 -26.23
CA PRO A 6 -24.75 -19.39 -24.92
C PRO A 6 -23.95 -18.41 -24.04
N ALA A 7 -24.64 -17.43 -23.46
CA ALA A 7 -24.06 -16.53 -22.48
C ALA A 7 -23.37 -17.36 -21.39
N SER A 8 -22.07 -17.11 -21.18
CA SER A 8 -21.30 -17.72 -20.10
C SER A 8 -22.02 -17.48 -18.78
N ARG A 9 -22.41 -18.57 -18.09
CA ARG A 9 -23.09 -18.49 -16.80
C ARG A 9 -22.27 -17.60 -15.85
N PRO A 10 -22.91 -16.72 -15.06
CA PRO A 10 -22.21 -16.03 -14.00
C PRO A 10 -21.55 -17.09 -13.10
N HIS A 11 -20.22 -17.09 -13.04
CA HIS A 11 -19.47 -17.93 -12.11
C HIS A 11 -19.66 -17.38 -10.71
N GLU A 12 -20.77 -17.78 -10.07
CA GLU A 12 -20.96 -17.58 -8.64
C GLU A 12 -19.73 -18.13 -7.89
N PHE A 13 -19.20 -17.37 -6.95
CA PHE A 13 -18.02 -17.81 -6.20
C PHE A 13 -18.41 -18.98 -5.30
N ASP A 14 -17.87 -20.16 -5.59
CA ASP A 14 -18.06 -21.33 -4.72
C ASP A 14 -17.29 -21.15 -3.40
N ALA A 15 -17.57 -22.01 -2.42
CA ALA A 15 -16.93 -21.95 -1.11
C ALA A 15 -15.40 -22.04 -1.18
N ALA A 16 -14.85 -22.80 -2.12
CA ALA A 16 -13.41 -22.93 -2.33
C ALA A 16 -12.80 -21.61 -2.83
N THR A 17 -13.45 -20.95 -3.79
CA THR A 17 -12.99 -19.67 -4.34
C THR A 17 -13.12 -18.55 -3.32
N ILE A 18 -14.22 -18.53 -2.55
CA ILE A 18 -14.38 -17.61 -1.41
C ILE A 18 -13.25 -17.82 -0.39
N GLY A 19 -12.91 -19.08 -0.08
CA GLY A 19 -11.79 -19.43 0.78
C GLY A 19 -10.46 -18.92 0.23
N ALA A 20 -10.18 -19.14 -1.05
CA ALA A 20 -8.97 -18.66 -1.72
C ALA A 20 -8.87 -17.11 -1.67
N LEU A 21 -9.96 -16.40 -1.97
CA LEU A 21 -10.03 -14.94 -1.88
C LEU A 21 -9.83 -14.44 -0.44
N ALA A 22 -10.37 -15.15 0.55
CA ALA A 22 -10.17 -14.80 1.96
C ALA A 22 -8.70 -14.94 2.38
N HIS A 23 -8.01 -15.99 1.93
CA HIS A 23 -6.57 -16.14 2.16
C HIS A 23 -5.74 -15.09 1.41
N LEU A 24 -6.11 -14.74 0.18
CA LEU A 24 -5.47 -13.67 -0.58
C LEU A 24 -5.60 -12.32 0.16
N TYR A 25 -6.81 -11.97 0.59
CA TYR A 25 -7.07 -10.76 1.36
C TYR A 25 -6.25 -10.70 2.64
N ARG A 26 -6.23 -11.80 3.42
CA ARG A 26 -5.37 -11.89 4.61
C ARG A 26 -3.90 -11.66 4.26
N GLY A 27 -3.42 -12.20 3.15
CA GLY A 27 -2.06 -11.97 2.66
C GLY A 27 -1.77 -10.52 2.29
N GLU A 28 -2.70 -9.82 1.63
CA GLU A 28 -2.58 -8.39 1.32
C GLU A 28 -2.56 -7.52 2.59
N VAL A 29 -3.45 -7.78 3.54
CA VAL A 29 -3.50 -7.09 4.84
C VAL A 29 -2.23 -7.34 5.64
N TYR A 30 -1.76 -8.59 5.72
CA TYR A 30 -0.53 -8.94 6.42
C TYR A 30 0.70 -8.24 5.84
N ARG A 31 0.84 -8.23 4.50
CA ARG A 31 1.90 -7.46 3.82
C ARG A 31 1.80 -5.97 4.16
N SER A 32 0.60 -5.39 4.12
CA SER A 32 0.37 -4.00 4.48
C SER A 32 0.84 -3.69 5.91
N THR A 33 0.55 -4.57 6.87
CA THR A 33 1.00 -4.42 8.27
C THR A 33 2.51 -4.47 8.41
N ILE A 34 3.19 -5.43 7.77
CA ILE A 34 4.66 -5.53 7.80
C ILE A 34 5.30 -4.27 7.20
N TRP A 35 4.78 -3.80 6.07
CA TRP A 35 5.33 -2.64 5.38
C TRP A 35 5.14 -1.35 6.16
N ARG A 36 4.05 -1.21 6.92
CA ARG A 36 3.86 -0.10 7.86
C ARG A 36 5.00 -0.02 8.88
N THR A 37 5.36 -1.13 9.52
CA THR A 37 6.47 -1.13 10.50
C THR A 37 7.81 -0.70 9.89
N ARG A 38 8.04 -0.96 8.60
CA ARG A 38 9.27 -0.56 7.90
C ARG A 38 9.32 0.93 7.55
N LEU A 39 8.15 1.55 7.37
CA LEU A 39 7.99 2.99 7.15
C LEU A 39 8.33 3.75 8.45
N ASP A 40 7.78 3.28 9.58
CA ASP A 40 7.98 3.92 10.89
C ASP A 40 9.46 4.03 11.31
N ASN A 41 10.32 3.08 10.92
CA ASN A 41 11.73 3.07 11.33
C ASN A 41 12.52 4.29 10.81
N THR A 42 12.35 4.68 9.55
CA THR A 42 13.07 5.82 8.94
C THR A 42 12.62 7.15 9.51
N THR A 43 11.33 7.26 9.83
CA THR A 43 10.76 8.43 10.53
C THR A 43 11.29 8.54 11.96
N ASN A 44 11.37 7.43 12.70
CA ASN A 44 11.96 7.40 14.04
C ASN A 44 13.42 7.87 14.03
N TRP A 45 14.24 7.39 13.09
CA TRP A 45 15.63 7.84 12.96
C TRP A 45 15.74 9.30 12.56
N ALA A 46 14.85 9.82 11.69
CA ALA A 46 14.81 11.23 11.34
C ALA A 46 14.58 12.11 12.58
N VAL A 47 13.60 11.75 13.43
CA VAL A 47 13.30 12.48 14.68
C VAL A 47 14.49 12.45 15.63
N VAL A 48 15.11 11.28 15.82
CA VAL A 48 16.28 11.13 16.70
C VAL A 48 17.47 11.96 16.22
N THR A 49 17.81 11.89 14.93
CA THR A 49 18.93 12.67 14.38
C THR A 49 18.67 14.17 14.45
N LEU A 50 17.44 14.61 14.17
CA LEU A 50 17.08 16.02 14.31
C LEU A 50 17.18 16.50 15.76
N GLY A 51 16.70 15.69 16.72
CA GLY A 51 16.82 15.99 18.15
C GLY A 51 18.28 16.17 18.59
N ILE A 52 19.15 15.22 18.22
CA ILE A 52 20.59 15.30 18.50
C ILE A 52 21.21 16.57 17.87
N ALA A 53 20.88 16.84 16.60
CA ALA A 53 21.43 17.99 15.89
C ALA A 53 21.03 19.32 16.54
N LEU A 54 19.77 19.44 16.98
CA LEU A 54 19.29 20.60 17.74
C LEU A 54 20.02 20.73 19.08
N SER A 55 20.13 19.64 19.85
CA SER A 55 20.83 19.66 21.15
C SER A 55 22.28 20.11 21.02
N VAL A 56 23.01 19.61 20.01
CA VAL A 56 24.42 20.01 19.79
C VAL A 56 24.50 21.46 19.31
N THR A 57 23.67 21.85 18.35
CA THR A 57 23.70 23.19 17.74
C THR A 57 23.38 24.29 18.75
N PHE A 58 22.49 24.02 19.69
CA PHE A 58 22.07 24.99 20.71
C PHE A 58 22.73 24.74 22.08
N SER A 59 23.78 23.93 22.17
CA SER A 59 24.44 23.62 23.43
C SER A 59 25.20 24.80 24.06
N SER A 60 25.68 25.74 23.25
CA SER A 60 26.39 26.96 23.70
C SER A 60 26.40 28.03 22.61
N GLN A 61 26.80 29.26 22.96
CA GLN A 61 26.86 30.36 22.00
C GLN A 61 27.95 30.19 20.92
N GLN A 62 28.96 29.35 21.18
CA GLN A 62 30.06 29.07 20.24
C GLN A 62 29.82 27.78 19.43
N ALA A 63 28.71 27.08 19.67
CA ALA A 63 28.40 25.83 18.99
C ALA A 63 28.17 26.07 17.48
N SER A 64 28.68 25.14 16.66
CA SER A 64 28.54 25.23 15.21
C SER A 64 27.11 24.90 14.76
N PRO A 65 26.53 25.64 13.79
CA PRO A 65 25.24 25.30 13.18
C PRO A 65 25.33 24.13 12.17
N LEU A 66 26.53 23.63 11.85
CA LEU A 66 26.74 22.59 10.85
C LEU A 66 25.98 21.28 11.11
N PRO A 67 25.84 20.76 12.36
CA PRO A 67 25.05 19.55 12.61
C PRO A 67 23.60 19.66 12.13
N LEU A 68 22.99 20.84 12.23
CA LEU A 68 21.63 21.08 11.77
C LEU A 68 21.50 20.96 10.25
N LEU A 69 22.47 21.49 9.50
CA LEU A 69 22.53 21.35 8.04
C LEU A 69 22.66 19.88 7.63
N LEU A 70 23.57 19.15 8.28
CA LEU A 70 23.82 17.73 8.01
C LEU A 70 22.57 16.88 8.34
N ALA A 71 21.91 17.16 9.45
CA ALA A 71 20.65 16.50 9.81
C ALA A 71 19.54 16.81 8.80
N GLY A 72 19.45 18.04 8.29
CA GLY A 72 18.51 18.40 7.23
C GLY A 72 18.71 17.57 5.96
N ILE A 73 19.96 17.42 5.50
CA ILE A 73 20.30 16.58 4.35
C ILE A 73 19.94 15.11 4.63
N LEU A 74 20.23 14.60 5.82
CA LEU A 74 19.91 13.23 6.19
C LEU A 74 18.39 12.99 6.23
N CYS A 75 17.61 13.94 6.74
CA CYS A 75 16.15 13.89 6.72
C CYS A 75 15.60 13.82 5.29
N ILE A 76 16.19 14.56 4.34
CA ILE A 76 15.80 14.47 2.91
C ILE A 76 16.08 13.05 2.38
N VAL A 77 17.23 12.46 2.72
CA VAL A 77 17.55 11.07 2.33
C VAL A 77 16.55 10.08 2.93
N PHE A 78 16.21 10.23 4.21
CA PHE A 78 15.18 9.39 4.84
C PHE A 78 13.81 9.57 4.20
N LEU A 79 13.39 10.79 3.88
CA LEU A 79 12.15 11.06 3.14
C LEU A 79 12.14 10.36 1.77
N MET A 80 13.26 10.36 1.05
CA MET A 80 13.35 9.66 -0.25
C MET A 80 13.23 8.14 -0.11
N PHE A 81 13.83 7.56 0.94
CA PHE A 81 13.65 6.14 1.25
C PHE A 81 12.21 5.82 1.67
N GLU A 82 11.61 6.70 2.45
CA GLU A 82 10.22 6.58 2.92
C GLU A 82 9.25 6.62 1.74
N ALA A 83 9.35 7.63 0.87
CA ALA A 83 8.53 7.78 -0.33
C ALA A 83 8.66 6.54 -1.23
N ARG A 84 9.88 6.04 -1.44
CA ARG A 84 10.10 4.81 -2.21
C ARG A 84 9.38 3.62 -1.58
N ARG A 85 9.51 3.40 -0.27
CA ARG A 85 8.84 2.32 0.47
C ARG A 85 7.31 2.47 0.45
N TYR A 86 6.82 3.70 0.57
CA TYR A 86 5.40 4.02 0.58
C TYR A 86 4.75 3.66 -0.76
N ARG A 87 5.43 3.86 -1.89
CA ARG A 87 4.95 3.41 -3.21
C ARG A 87 4.71 1.90 -3.28
N TYR A 88 5.52 1.10 -2.59
CA TYR A 88 5.29 -0.33 -2.48
C TYR A 88 4.09 -0.60 -1.57
N PHE A 89 4.09 -0.03 -0.36
CA PHE A 89 2.97 -0.13 0.60
C PHE A 89 1.62 0.20 -0.04
N ASN A 90 1.57 1.25 -0.85
CA ASN A 90 0.36 1.71 -1.51
C ASN A 90 -0.25 0.67 -2.45
N VAL A 91 0.56 -0.20 -3.08
CA VAL A 91 0.04 -1.27 -3.95
C VAL A 91 -0.74 -2.31 -3.16
N TRP A 92 -0.17 -2.85 -2.07
CA TRP A 92 -0.87 -3.85 -1.24
C TRP A 92 -2.09 -3.24 -0.55
N ARG A 93 -1.97 -1.99 -0.07
CA ARG A 93 -3.10 -1.25 0.50
C ARG A 93 -4.23 -1.07 -0.54
N ALA A 94 -3.89 -0.73 -1.77
CA ALA A 94 -4.88 -0.55 -2.84
C ALA A 94 -5.57 -1.87 -3.21
N ARG A 95 -4.84 -2.99 -3.29
CA ARG A 95 -5.41 -4.32 -3.56
C ARG A 95 -6.35 -4.77 -2.44
N ALA A 96 -5.94 -4.64 -1.18
CA ALA A 96 -6.79 -4.91 -0.03
C ALA A 96 -8.07 -4.06 -0.09
N ARG A 97 -7.94 -2.76 -0.34
CA ARG A 97 -9.08 -1.85 -0.46
C ARG A 97 -10.00 -2.18 -1.64
N TRP A 98 -9.43 -2.65 -2.75
CA TRP A 98 -10.20 -3.07 -3.92
C TRP A 98 -11.04 -4.32 -3.61
N MET A 99 -10.48 -5.30 -2.90
CA MET A 99 -11.24 -6.46 -2.42
C MET A 99 -12.29 -6.08 -1.37
N GLU A 100 -11.96 -5.19 -0.43
CA GLU A 100 -12.94 -4.69 0.55
C GLU A 100 -14.16 -4.08 -0.14
N LYS A 101 -13.93 -3.20 -1.13
CA LYS A 101 -15.00 -2.46 -1.81
C LYS A 101 -15.86 -3.36 -2.70
N ASN A 102 -15.24 -4.28 -3.44
CA ASN A 102 -15.92 -5.01 -4.52
C ASN A 102 -16.29 -6.46 -4.16
N PHE A 103 -15.68 -7.04 -3.14
CA PHE A 103 -15.97 -8.40 -2.68
C PHE A 103 -16.63 -8.39 -1.30
N TYR A 104 -15.92 -7.91 -0.28
CA TYR A 104 -16.41 -7.98 1.10
C TYR A 104 -17.64 -7.10 1.34
N ALA A 105 -17.64 -5.86 0.85
CA ALA A 105 -18.74 -4.95 1.13
C ALA A 105 -20.08 -5.39 0.49
N PRO A 106 -20.14 -5.82 -0.79
CA PRO A 106 -21.36 -6.42 -1.36
C PRO A 106 -21.79 -7.69 -0.62
N MET A 107 -20.85 -8.60 -0.33
CA MET A 107 -21.13 -9.83 0.41
C MET A 107 -21.77 -9.53 1.78
N LEU A 108 -21.25 -8.55 2.52
CA LEU A 108 -21.80 -8.13 3.82
C LEU A 108 -23.16 -7.46 3.73
N ARG A 109 -23.49 -6.85 2.58
CA ARG A 109 -24.83 -6.28 2.32
C ARG A 109 -25.84 -7.32 1.85
N GLY A 110 -25.42 -8.58 1.66
CA GLY A 110 -26.26 -9.61 1.04
C GLY A 110 -26.48 -9.37 -0.45
N GLU A 111 -25.70 -8.49 -1.06
CA GLU A 111 -25.67 -8.32 -2.51
C GLU A 111 -24.90 -9.50 -3.12
N GLY A 112 -25.44 -10.07 -4.19
CA GLY A 112 -24.68 -11.07 -4.95
C GLY A 112 -23.36 -10.47 -5.41
N VAL A 113 -22.25 -11.16 -5.14
CA VAL A 113 -20.94 -10.80 -5.70
C VAL A 113 -20.94 -11.21 -7.17
N GLY A 114 -21.59 -10.39 -7.99
CA GLY A 114 -21.92 -10.67 -9.38
C GLY A 114 -20.66 -10.75 -10.28
N PRO A 115 -20.60 -11.74 -11.18
CA PRO A 115 -19.55 -11.86 -12.22
C PRO A 115 -19.58 -10.75 -13.27
N ASP A 116 -20.68 -10.00 -13.36
CA ASP A 116 -20.83 -8.83 -14.24
C ASP A 116 -20.01 -7.62 -13.76
N ALA A 117 -19.40 -7.71 -12.58
CA ALA A 117 -18.51 -6.68 -12.10
C ALA A 117 -17.08 -6.98 -12.58
N ASP A 118 -16.51 -6.09 -13.39
CA ASP A 118 -15.13 -6.19 -13.93
C ASP A 118 -14.01 -6.18 -12.86
N TRP A 119 -14.35 -6.14 -11.57
CA TRP A 119 -13.38 -6.02 -10.49
C TRP A 119 -12.38 -7.18 -10.39
N PRO A 120 -12.71 -8.47 -10.65
CA PRO A 120 -11.73 -9.56 -10.60
C PRO A 120 -10.71 -9.42 -11.71
N GLN A 121 -11.13 -8.93 -12.88
CA GLN A 121 -10.26 -8.71 -14.03
C GLN A 121 -9.30 -7.54 -13.77
N VAL A 122 -9.79 -6.47 -13.15
CA VAL A 122 -8.95 -5.35 -12.70
C VAL A 122 -7.91 -5.82 -11.67
N LEU A 123 -8.34 -6.62 -10.69
CA LEU A 123 -7.43 -7.16 -9.68
C LEU A 123 -6.40 -8.12 -10.28
N ALA A 124 -6.82 -9.03 -11.16
CA ALA A 124 -5.94 -9.96 -11.86
C ALA A 124 -4.90 -9.22 -12.72
N ARG A 125 -5.31 -8.20 -13.47
CA ARG A 125 -4.39 -7.34 -14.23
C ARG A 125 -3.37 -6.67 -13.33
N ASP A 126 -3.79 -6.16 -12.17
CA ASP A 126 -2.86 -5.54 -11.21
C ASP A 126 -1.84 -6.54 -10.64
N TYR A 127 -2.17 -7.83 -10.54
CA TYR A 127 -1.21 -8.89 -10.19
C TYR A 127 -0.27 -9.26 -11.35
N CYS A 128 -0.79 -9.35 -12.57
CA CYS A 128 0.02 -9.66 -13.77
C CYS A 128 0.97 -8.52 -14.14
N GLU A 129 0.54 -7.28 -13.94
CA GLU A 129 1.30 -6.07 -14.25
C GLU A 129 1.47 -5.21 -12.99
N PRO A 130 2.42 -5.56 -12.10
CA PRO A 130 2.62 -4.81 -10.86
C PRO A 130 3.12 -3.40 -11.19
N ARG A 131 2.27 -2.39 -10.99
CA ARG A 131 2.62 -0.97 -11.18
C ARG A 131 2.44 -0.20 -9.89
N HIS A 132 3.34 0.74 -9.64
CA HIS A 132 3.11 1.71 -8.57
C HIS A 132 1.96 2.64 -8.96
N HIS A 133 0.93 2.71 -8.13
CA HIS A 133 -0.24 3.58 -8.40
C HIS A 133 0.02 5.08 -8.16
N ILE A 134 1.16 5.42 -7.54
CA ILE A 134 1.57 6.81 -7.28
C ILE A 134 3.03 7.03 -7.67
N THR A 135 3.35 8.29 -8.02
CA THR A 135 4.71 8.74 -8.32
C THR A 135 5.53 8.92 -7.04
N LEU A 136 6.85 9.07 -7.19
CA LEU A 136 7.74 9.31 -6.04
C LEU A 136 7.50 10.66 -5.36
N ALA A 137 7.16 11.70 -6.12
CA ALA A 137 6.87 13.02 -5.56
C ALA A 137 5.49 13.11 -4.87
N ARG A 138 4.57 12.20 -5.21
CA ARG A 138 3.25 12.10 -4.56
C ARG A 138 3.29 11.22 -3.31
N ALA A 139 4.23 10.29 -3.27
CA ALA A 139 4.47 9.41 -2.12
C ALA A 139 5.17 10.20 -1.01
#